data_AF-A0A5P2CF34-F1
#
_entry.id   AF-A0A5P2CF34-F1
#
_cell.length_a   1.000
_cell.length_b   1.000
_cell.length_c   1.000
_cell.angle_alpha   90.00
_cell.angle_beta   90.00
_cell.angle_gamma   90.00
#
_symmetry.space_group_name_H-M   'P 1'
#
loop_
_entity.id
_entity.type
_entity.pdbx_description
1 polymer ?
#
loop_
_entity_poly.entity_id
_entity_poly.type
_entity_poly.pdbx_seq_one_letter_code
_entity_poly.pdbx_strand_id
1 'polypeptide(L)'
;MADVHPEGTALFPIDARDKLTLRLQNAVNGFVDSPRDAVENADRILEEAIADLTHTLTERRNALRTTWQSHATEVPPTAPDTPASPAAGTATGTTPAATPPAGDTEQLRLALQDYRETAERLLRL
;
A
#
# COMPACT_ATOMS: atom_id res chain seq x y z
N MET A 1 -6.59 7.30 24.20
CA MET A 1 -5.99 8.23 23.21
C MET A 1 -5.75 7.38 21.98
N ALA A 2 -6.65 7.47 21.00
CA ALA A 2 -6.59 6.63 19.80
C ALA A 2 -5.37 7.05 18.98
N ASP A 3 -4.52 6.08 18.66
CA ASP A 3 -3.43 6.22 17.73
C ASP A 3 -4.04 6.55 16.36
N VAL A 4 -4.01 7.83 16.01
CA VAL A 4 -4.39 8.31 14.69
C VAL A 4 -3.23 7.94 13.79
N HIS A 5 -3.29 6.79 13.13
CA HIS A 5 -2.36 6.42 12.06
C HIS A 5 -2.45 7.48 10.94
N PRO A 6 -1.45 8.37 10.73
CA PRO A 6 -1.47 9.32 9.61
C PRO A 6 -1.25 8.65 8.23
N GLU A 7 -0.92 7.36 8.19
CA GLU A 7 -0.55 6.60 6.98
C GLU A 7 -1.60 6.59 5.86
N GLY A 8 -2.87 6.82 6.17
CA GLY A 8 -3.98 6.70 5.21
C GLY A 8 -4.39 8.00 4.50
N THR A 9 -3.96 9.16 4.98
CA THR A 9 -4.65 10.42 4.64
C THR A 9 -3.92 11.33 3.67
N ALA A 10 -2.65 11.10 3.30
CA ALA A 10 -2.00 11.92 2.28
C ALA A 10 -1.08 11.08 1.37
N LEU A 11 -1.26 11.19 0.05
CA LEU A 11 -0.35 10.58 -0.94
C LEU A 11 1.04 11.24 -0.96
N PHE A 12 1.13 12.44 -0.39
CA PHE A 12 2.35 13.17 -0.16
C PHE A 12 2.40 13.51 1.33
N PRO A 13 3.49 13.22 2.05
CA PRO A 13 3.67 13.72 3.41
C PRO A 13 3.45 15.25 3.42
N ILE A 14 2.67 15.77 4.37
CA ILE A 14 2.41 17.21 4.47
C ILE A 14 3.73 17.98 4.57
N ASP A 15 4.68 17.47 5.35
CA ASP A 15 6.04 18.02 5.46
C ASP A 15 6.78 18.05 4.12
N ALA A 16 6.63 17.02 3.27
CA ALA A 16 7.25 16.96 1.95
C ALA A 16 6.62 17.99 1.00
N ARG A 17 5.30 18.20 1.08
CA ARG A 17 4.57 19.21 0.29
C ARG A 17 4.98 20.63 0.69
N ASP A 18 5.07 20.90 1.99
CA ASP A 18 5.48 22.21 2.51
C ASP A 18 6.94 22.51 2.13
N LYS A 19 7.83 21.51 2.24
CA LYS A 19 9.22 21.60 1.81
C LYS A 19 9.36 21.85 0.32
N LEU A 20 8.58 21.17 -0.53
CA LEU A 20 8.56 21.39 -1.97
C LEU A 20 8.09 22.81 -2.31
N THR A 21 7.01 23.25 -1.67
CA THR A 21 6.46 24.60 -1.83
C THR A 21 7.49 25.67 -1.47
N LEU A 22 8.16 25.51 -0.32
CA LEU A 22 9.20 26.44 0.13
C LEU A 22 10.39 26.49 -0.83
N ARG A 23 10.85 25.33 -1.32
CA ARG A 23 11.97 25.25 -2.26
C ARG A 23 11.63 25.86 -3.62
N LEU A 24 10.41 25.64 -4.13
CA LEU A 24 9.96 26.23 -5.38
C LEU A 24 9.86 27.76 -5.27
N GLN A 25 9.30 28.29 -4.17
CA GLN A 25 9.28 29.73 -3.90
C GLN A 25 10.70 30.32 -3.86
N ASN A 26 11.65 29.62 -3.23
CA ASN A 26 13.05 30.05 -3.19
C ASN A 26 13.68 30.07 -4.59
N ALA A 27 13.40 29.07 -5.43
CA ALA A 27 13.86 29.03 -6.82
C ALA A 27 13.29 30.20 -7.64
N VAL A 28 11.99 30.48 -7.51
CA VAL A 28 11.31 31.59 -8.20
C VAL A 28 11.87 32.94 -7.76
N ASN A 29 12.17 33.13 -6.47
CA ASN A 29 12.82 34.36 -5.99
C ASN A 29 14.23 34.52 -6.56
N GLY A 30 14.99 33.43 -6.71
CA GLY A 30 16.32 33.44 -7.32
C GLY A 30 16.35 33.66 -8.83
N PHE A 31 15.20 33.56 -9.52
CA PHE A 31 15.10 33.73 -10.97
C PHE A 31 15.47 35.15 -11.43
N VAL A 32 15.22 36.15 -10.60
CA VAL A 32 15.50 37.57 -10.93
C VAL A 32 17.01 37.82 -11.04
N ASP A 33 17.82 37.12 -10.24
CA ASP A 33 19.27 37.24 -10.24
C ASP A 33 19.94 36.25 -11.21
N SER A 34 19.51 34.98 -11.19
CA SER A 34 20.10 33.90 -11.99
C SER A 34 19.01 33.03 -12.61
N PRO A 35 18.45 33.42 -13.77
CA PRO A 35 17.31 32.72 -14.36
C PRO A 35 17.63 31.28 -14.77
N ARG A 36 18.88 30.99 -15.14
CA ARG A 36 19.30 29.65 -15.57
C ARG A 36 19.43 28.69 -14.39
N ASP A 37 20.13 29.11 -13.33
CA ASP A 37 20.25 28.36 -12.08
C ASP A 37 18.89 28.13 -11.40
N ALA A 38 18.00 29.12 -11.45
CA ALA A 38 16.66 29.00 -10.89
C ALA A 38 15.85 27.87 -11.54
N VAL A 39 15.92 27.74 -12.87
CA VAL A 39 15.25 26.68 -13.62
C VAL A 39 15.88 25.31 -13.34
N GLU A 40 17.21 25.21 -13.34
CA GLU A 40 17.91 23.97 -12.99
C GLU A 40 17.59 23.51 -11.57
N ASN A 41 17.49 24.46 -10.63
CA ASN A 41 17.08 24.17 -9.27
C ASN A 41 15.61 23.71 -9.19
N ALA A 42 14.70 24.34 -9.96
CA ALA A 42 13.30 23.92 -10.04
C ALA A 42 13.16 22.49 -10.61
N ASP A 43 13.94 22.15 -11.64
CA ASP A 43 13.97 20.80 -12.21
C ASP A 43 14.43 19.76 -11.19
N ARG A 44 15.52 20.03 -10.46
CA ARG A 44 16.01 19.18 -9.37
C ARG A 44 14.98 19.01 -8.23
N ILE A 45 14.27 20.07 -7.88
CA ILE A 45 13.19 20.00 -6.86
C ILE A 45 12.08 19.07 -7.34
N LEU A 46 11.71 19.14 -8.62
CA LEU A 46 10.69 18.29 -9.21
C LEU A 46 11.15 16.82 -9.28
N GLU A 47 12.40 16.56 -9.65
CA GLU A 47 12.98 15.21 -9.65
C GLU A 47 12.93 14.57 -8.25
N GLU A 48 13.35 15.31 -7.22
CA GLU A 48 13.28 14.84 -5.82
C GLU A 48 11.83 14.56 -5.40
N ALA A 49 10.88 15.39 -5.83
CA ALA A 49 9.46 15.19 -5.56
C ALA A 49 8.90 13.90 -6.17
N ILE A 50 9.29 13.59 -7.41
CA ILE A 50 8.88 12.39 -8.13
C ILE A 50 9.47 11.15 -7.45
N ALA A 51 10.73 11.24 -6.99
CA ALA A 51 11.37 10.17 -6.24
C ALA A 51 10.65 9.91 -4.90
N ASP A 52 10.33 10.96 -4.16
CA ASP A 52 9.64 10.88 -2.85
C ASP A 52 8.21 10.33 -3.00
N LEU A 53 7.48 10.76 -4.03
CA LEU A 53 6.17 10.21 -4.38
C LEU A 53 6.26 8.70 -4.67
N THR A 54 7.21 8.30 -5.51
CA THR A 54 7.40 6.90 -5.89
C THR A 54 7.77 6.02 -4.69
N HIS A 55 8.59 6.56 -3.79
CA HIS A 55 8.96 5.92 -2.54
C HIS A 55 7.74 5.70 -1.64
N THR A 56 6.97 6.77 -1.38
CA THR A 56 5.75 6.73 -0.57
C THR A 56 4.73 5.74 -1.14
N LEU A 57 4.54 5.72 -2.47
CA LEU A 57 3.64 4.77 -3.12
C LEU A 57 4.12 3.32 -2.99
N THR A 58 5.42 3.10 -3.06
CA THR A 58 6.01 1.77 -2.86
C THR A 58 5.83 1.28 -1.43
N GLU A 59 6.04 2.15 -0.44
CA GLU A 59 5.78 1.86 0.97
C GLU A 59 4.31 1.51 1.20
N ARG A 60 3.37 2.34 0.70
CA ARG A 60 1.93 2.08 0.82
C ARG A 60 1.53 0.76 0.18
N ARG A 61 2.01 0.47 -1.04
CA ARG A 61 1.75 -0.81 -1.72
C ARG A 61 2.26 -2.00 -0.89
N ASN A 62 3.46 -1.87 -0.32
CA ASN A 62 4.05 -2.93 0.50
C ASN A 62 3.29 -3.12 1.82
N ALA A 63 2.87 -2.04 2.48
CA ALA A 63 2.04 -2.10 3.69
C ALA A 63 0.71 -2.81 3.41
N LEU A 64 0.00 -2.41 2.34
CA LEU A 64 -1.22 -3.08 1.91
C LEU A 64 -0.97 -4.55 1.55
N ARG A 65 0.18 -4.87 0.94
CA ARG A 65 0.55 -6.26 0.63
C ARG A 65 0.73 -7.10 1.90
N THR A 66 1.37 -6.53 2.91
CA THR A 66 1.59 -7.20 4.19
C THR A 66 0.27 -7.42 4.92
N THR A 67 -0.61 -6.42 5.01
CA THR A 67 -1.90 -6.57 5.71
C THR A 67 -2.76 -7.66 5.09
N TRP A 68 -2.75 -7.82 3.75
CA TRP A 68 -3.51 -8.90 3.13
C TRP A 68 -2.84 -10.28 3.23
N GLN A 69 -1.51 -10.35 3.16
CA GLN A 69 -0.79 -11.62 3.35
C GLN A 69 -0.87 -12.13 4.79
N SER A 70 -0.87 -11.22 5.76
CA SER A 70 -1.03 -11.55 7.19
C SER A 70 -2.38 -12.22 7.46
N HIS A 71 -3.46 -11.75 6.84
CA HIS A 71 -4.76 -12.38 7.05
C HIS A 71 -4.91 -13.75 6.38
N ALA A 72 -4.22 -13.98 5.26
CA ALA A 72 -4.25 -15.27 4.56
C ALA A 72 -3.53 -16.37 5.35
N THR A 73 -2.71 -15.98 6.35
CA THR A 73 -1.90 -16.89 7.15
C THR A 73 -2.55 -17.22 8.51
N GLU A 74 -3.74 -16.68 8.83
CA GLU A 74 -4.50 -17.07 10.03
C GLU A 74 -5.19 -18.43 9.81
N VAL A 75 -4.38 -19.48 9.72
CA VAL A 75 -4.80 -20.87 9.85
C VAL A 75 -5.14 -21.11 11.32
N PRO A 76 -6.35 -21.58 11.67
CA PRO A 76 -6.73 -21.82 13.06
C PRO A 76 -5.83 -22.90 13.70
N PRO A 77 -5.13 -22.62 14.81
CA PRO A 77 -4.50 -23.66 15.60
C PRO A 77 -5.55 -24.21 16.56
N THR A 78 -6.35 -25.19 16.12
CA THR A 78 -6.89 -26.28 16.96
C THR A 78 -7.90 -27.15 16.20
N ALA A 79 -7.47 -28.35 15.82
CA ALA A 79 -8.22 -29.55 16.15
C ALA A 79 -7.21 -30.65 16.56
N PRO A 80 -7.42 -31.32 17.69
CA PRO A 80 -6.43 -32.12 18.40
C PRO A 80 -6.21 -33.49 17.77
N ASP A 81 -5.08 -34.10 18.12
CA ASP A 81 -4.79 -35.53 18.06
C ASP A 81 -6.04 -36.42 17.95
N THR A 82 -6.26 -36.99 16.76
CA THR A 82 -7.03 -38.22 16.61
C THR A 82 -6.10 -39.29 16.05
N PRO A 83 -5.53 -40.17 16.90
CA PRO A 83 -4.89 -41.37 16.39
C PRO A 83 -6.00 -42.38 16.05
N ALA A 84 -6.26 -42.61 14.76
CA ALA A 84 -7.09 -43.72 14.32
C ALA A 84 -6.62 -44.27 12.96
N SER A 85 -5.71 -45.25 13.08
CA SER A 85 -5.60 -46.55 12.37
C SER A 85 -5.91 -46.67 10.86
N PRO A 86 -5.13 -47.48 10.10
CA PRO A 86 -5.30 -47.64 8.66
C PRO A 86 -6.36 -48.71 8.32
N ALA A 87 -7.32 -48.36 7.45
CA ALA A 87 -8.16 -49.34 6.77
C ALA A 87 -8.45 -48.89 5.34
N ALA A 88 -8.15 -49.79 4.41
CA ALA A 88 -8.36 -49.65 2.97
C ALA A 88 -9.85 -49.57 2.60
N GLY A 89 -10.14 -48.92 1.47
CA GLY A 89 -11.46 -49.01 0.83
C GLY A 89 -11.77 -47.78 -0.02
N THR A 90 -11.73 -47.98 -1.34
CA THR A 90 -12.19 -47.07 -2.40
C THR A 90 -13.39 -46.20 -2.03
N ALA A 91 -13.24 -44.88 -2.15
CA ALA A 91 -14.35 -43.96 -2.39
C ALA A 91 -13.84 -42.73 -3.15
N THR A 92 -14.48 -42.50 -4.29
CA THR A 92 -14.51 -41.29 -5.13
C THR A 92 -13.86 -40.06 -4.52
N GLY A 93 -12.72 -39.65 -5.07
CA GLY A 93 -12.17 -38.31 -4.89
C GLY A 93 -13.05 -37.28 -5.60
N THR A 94 -14.26 -37.05 -5.09
CA THR A 94 -14.88 -35.73 -5.20
C THR A 94 -14.14 -34.89 -4.20
N THR A 95 -13.10 -34.20 -4.69
CA THR A 95 -12.53 -33.05 -3.99
C THR A 95 -13.73 -32.21 -3.53
N PRO A 96 -13.96 -32.01 -2.22
CA PRO A 96 -14.88 -30.97 -1.82
C PRO A 96 -14.27 -29.73 -2.44
N ALA A 97 -15.01 -29.09 -3.34
CA ALA A 97 -14.77 -27.72 -3.70
C ALA A 97 -14.66 -27.00 -2.36
N ALA A 98 -13.42 -26.77 -1.93
CA ALA A 98 -13.11 -25.94 -0.80
C ALA A 98 -13.66 -24.60 -1.23
N THR A 99 -14.92 -24.33 -0.84
CA THR A 99 -15.39 -22.97 -0.73
C THR A 99 -14.27 -22.31 0.07
N PRO A 100 -13.47 -21.42 -0.55
CA PRO A 100 -12.50 -20.67 0.24
C PRO A 100 -13.31 -20.11 1.41
N PRO A 101 -12.77 -20.13 2.65
CA PRO A 101 -13.47 -19.57 3.78
C PRO A 101 -14.02 -18.22 3.33
N ALA A 102 -15.32 -17.98 3.51
CA ALA A 102 -15.94 -16.76 2.97
C ALA A 102 -15.19 -15.49 3.43
N GLY A 103 -14.49 -15.58 4.57
CA GLY A 103 -13.50 -14.61 5.05
C GLY A 103 -12.37 -14.30 4.06
N ASP A 104 -11.69 -15.28 3.46
CA ASP A 104 -10.65 -15.05 2.46
C ASP A 104 -11.17 -14.27 1.25
N THR A 105 -12.38 -14.60 0.78
CA THR A 105 -13.00 -13.89 -0.35
C THR A 105 -13.45 -12.47 -0.01
N GLU A 106 -13.97 -12.25 1.20
CA GLU A 106 -14.38 -10.91 1.65
C GLU A 106 -13.16 -10.01 1.87
N GLN A 107 -12.06 -10.58 2.40
CA GLN A 107 -10.80 -9.87 2.58
C GLN A 107 -10.13 -9.53 1.24
N LEU A 108 -10.22 -10.41 0.23
CA LEU A 108 -9.79 -10.09 -1.14
C LEU A 108 -10.59 -8.93 -1.74
N ARG A 109 -11.91 -8.83 -1.46
CA ARG A 109 -12.73 -7.69 -1.90
C ARG A 109 -12.32 -6.39 -1.22
N LEU A 110 -12.09 -6.41 0.09
CA LEU A 110 -11.61 -5.25 0.85
C LEU A 110 -10.25 -4.76 0.35
N ALA A 111 -9.30 -5.69 0.11
CA ALA A 111 -8.00 -5.36 -0.45
C ALA A 111 -8.12 -4.70 -1.83
N LEU A 112 -8.97 -5.22 -2.72
CA LEU A 112 -9.18 -4.63 -4.04
C LEU A 112 -9.84 -3.23 -3.96
N GLN A 113 -10.74 -3.02 -3.00
CA GLN A 113 -11.35 -1.71 -2.75
C GLN A 113 -10.31 -0.69 -2.28
N ASP A 114 -9.36 -1.08 -1.43
CA ASP A 114 -8.26 -0.23 -0.98
C ASP A 114 -7.28 0.12 -2.12
N TYR A 115 -6.94 -0.87 -2.97
CA TYR A 115 -6.16 -0.61 -4.19
C TYR A 115 -6.86 0.39 -5.12
N ARG A 116 -8.19 0.24 -5.31
CA ARG A 116 -8.97 1.16 -6.14
C ARG A 116 -9.00 2.56 -5.56
N GLU A 117 -9.26 2.71 -4.26
CA GLU A 117 -9.28 4.02 -3.60
C GLU A 117 -7.91 4.71 -3.72
N THR A 118 -6.83 3.96 -3.54
CA THR A 118 -5.46 4.46 -3.73
C THR A 118 -5.23 4.97 -5.15
N ALA A 119 -5.65 4.22 -6.16
CA ALA A 119 -5.52 4.59 -7.56
C ALA A 119 -6.41 5.79 -7.96
N GLU A 120 -7.66 5.83 -7.50
CA GLU A 120 -8.56 6.96 -7.73
C GLU A 120 -8.01 8.25 -7.10
N ARG A 121 -7.36 8.13 -5.93
CA ARG A 121 -6.74 9.27 -5.27
C ARG A 121 -5.54 9.81 -6.05
N LEU A 122 -4.77 8.93 -6.70
CA LEU A 122 -3.69 9.33 -7.61
C LEU A 122 -4.21 10.05 -8.85
N LEU A 123 -5.37 9.62 -9.37
CA LEU A 123 -6.01 10.23 -10.54
C LEU A 123 -6.71 11.56 -10.25
N ARG A 124 -6.92 11.92 -8.97
CA ARG A 124 -7.53 13.18 -8.54
C ARG A 124 -6.52 14.27 -8.16
N LEU A 125 -5.21 13.98 -8.25
CA LEU A 125 -4.16 15.00 -8.23
C LEU A 125 -4.21 15.84 -9.52
#